data_AF-A0A6N8BCV4-F1
#
_entry.id   AF-A0A6N8BCV4-F1
#
_cell.length_a   1.000
_cell.length_b   1.000
_cell.length_c   1.000
_cell.angle_alpha   90.00
_cell.angle_beta   90.00
_cell.angle_gamma   90.00
#
_symmetry.space_group_name_H-M   'P 1'
#
loop_
_entity.id
_entity.type
_entity.pdbx_description
1 polymer ?
#
loop_
_entity_poly.entity_id
_entity_poly.type
_entity_poly.pdbx_seq_one_letter_code
_entity_poly.pdbx_strand_id
1 'polypeptide(L)'
;MIGFLKNPRAVEYLELVAADKVTKINDTTRSRIKTIITRGTEKGWSYDKMAREISSRFEEFAVGKPQQHIDSRAHLVAVTETAEAYEEGNRIAAKQIQQQGITMEKFWLTVKDNRVSDGCDENMDAGWIGIDEAFPSGHQRPPRFPGCRCDTLYRRKPQEGE
;
A
#
# COMPACT_ATOMS: atom_id res chain seq x y z
N MET A 1 -24.62 -1.20 8.56
CA MET A 1 -23.49 -1.98 8.01
C MET A 1 -22.68 -1.00 7.18
N ILE A 2 -21.60 -0.43 7.73
CA ILE A 2 -20.72 0.46 6.97
C ILE A 2 -19.97 -0.45 5.99
N GLY A 3 -20.44 -0.51 4.75
CA GLY A 3 -19.78 -1.28 3.71
C GLY A 3 -18.45 -0.61 3.41
N PHE A 4 -17.34 -1.27 3.73
CA PHE A 4 -16.04 -0.85 3.24
C PHE A 4 -16.09 -0.84 1.72
N LEU A 5 -15.69 0.28 1.11
CA LEU A 5 -15.64 0.41 -0.35
C LEU A 5 -14.63 -0.61 -0.89
N LYS A 6 -15.12 -1.62 -1.61
CA LYS A 6 -14.26 -2.63 -2.23
C LYS A 6 -13.44 -1.99 -3.35
N ASN A 7 -12.13 -2.19 -3.34
CA ASN A 7 -11.26 -1.88 -4.48
C ASN A 7 -10.89 -3.19 -5.19
N PRO A 8 -11.60 -3.59 -6.27
CA PRO A 8 -11.34 -4.87 -6.95
C PRO A 8 -9.92 -4.94 -7.53
N ARG A 9 -9.37 -3.81 -8.00
CA ARG A 9 -7.99 -3.75 -8.52
C ARG A 9 -6.95 -4.02 -7.45
N ALA A 10 -7.21 -3.62 -6.20
CA ALA A 10 -6.34 -3.95 -5.07
C ALA A 10 -6.35 -5.46 -4.78
N VAL A 11 -7.52 -6.12 -4.88
CA VAL A 11 -7.63 -7.57 -4.71
C VAL A 11 -6.90 -8.30 -5.84
N GLU A 12 -7.13 -7.90 -7.09
CA GLU A 12 -6.44 -8.46 -8.27
C GLU A 12 -4.91 -8.31 -8.16
N TYR A 13 -4.42 -7.16 -7.68
CA TYR A 13 -2.99 -6.96 -7.44
C TYR A 13 -2.43 -7.97 -6.42
N LEU A 14 -3.13 -8.19 -5.30
CA LEU A 14 -2.72 -9.16 -4.29
C LEU A 14 -2.74 -10.60 -4.80
N GLU A 15 -3.69 -10.96 -5.65
CA GLU A 15 -3.73 -12.27 -6.31
C GLU A 15 -2.49 -12.54 -7.17
N LEU A 16 -1.81 -11.51 -7.64
CA LEU A 16 -0.56 -11.63 -8.39
C LEU A 16 0.64 -11.70 -7.44
N VAL A 17 0.83 -10.70 -6.58
CA VAL A 17 2.13 -10.45 -5.93
C VAL A 17 2.18 -10.62 -4.41
N ALA A 18 1.04 -10.88 -3.75
CA ALA A 18 1.01 -10.80 -2.29
C ALA A 18 1.99 -11.78 -1.64
N ALA A 19 2.69 -11.29 -0.62
CA ALA A 19 3.70 -12.00 0.15
C ALA A 19 4.99 -12.37 -0.60
N ASP A 20 5.20 -11.96 -1.85
CA ASP A 20 6.43 -12.25 -2.61
C ASP A 20 7.69 -11.67 -1.94
N LYS A 21 7.55 -10.49 -1.32
CA LYS A 21 8.63 -9.80 -0.60
C LYS A 21 8.82 -10.30 0.84
N VAL A 22 7.97 -11.21 1.32
CA VAL A 22 8.12 -11.78 2.66
C VAL A 22 9.27 -12.80 2.64
N THR A 23 10.34 -12.49 3.35
CA THR A 23 11.56 -13.31 3.41
C THR A 23 11.48 -14.33 4.54
N LYS A 24 12.40 -15.30 4.60
CA LYS A 24 12.48 -16.32 5.68
C LYS A 24 11.18 -17.09 5.91
N ILE A 25 10.58 -17.56 4.81
CA ILE A 25 9.42 -18.44 4.79
C ILE A 25 9.55 -19.42 3.63
N ASN A 26 8.89 -20.57 3.73
CA ASN A 26 8.73 -21.50 2.62
C ASN A 26 7.49 -21.16 1.76
N ASP A 27 7.35 -21.83 0.62
CA ASP A 27 6.27 -21.56 -0.35
C ASP A 27 4.88 -21.84 0.21
N THR A 28 4.74 -22.87 1.06
CA THR A 28 3.46 -23.15 1.74
C THR A 28 3.03 -22.00 2.64
N THR A 29 3.97 -21.43 3.39
CA THR A 29 3.71 -20.28 4.27
C THR A 29 3.39 -19.04 3.43
N ARG A 30 4.13 -18.82 2.35
CA ARG A 30 3.87 -17.72 1.40
C ARG A 30 2.46 -17.78 0.83
N SER A 31 2.07 -18.95 0.30
CA SER A 31 0.73 -19.19 -0.27
C SER A 31 -0.40 -18.96 0.74
N ARG A 32 -0.20 -19.39 2.00
CA ARG A 32 -1.16 -19.17 3.08
C ARG A 32 -1.27 -17.70 3.48
N ILE A 33 -0.17 -16.99 3.62
CA ILE A 33 -0.17 -15.55 3.91
C ILE A 33 -0.86 -14.78 2.79
N LYS A 34 -0.52 -15.06 1.53
CA LYS A 34 -1.20 -14.51 0.34
C LYS A 34 -2.70 -14.69 0.43
N THR A 35 -3.17 -15.90 0.72
CA THR A 35 -4.61 -16.19 0.87
C THR A 35 -5.25 -15.36 1.99
N ILE A 36 -4.59 -15.22 3.13
CA ILE A 36 -5.11 -14.44 4.27
C ILE A 36 -5.22 -12.96 3.92
N ILE A 37 -4.18 -12.37 3.30
CA ILE A 37 -4.16 -10.96 2.92
C ILE A 37 -5.19 -10.67 1.83
N THR A 38 -5.21 -11.44 0.74
CA THR A 38 -6.18 -11.26 -0.36
C THR A 38 -7.61 -11.34 0.15
N ARG A 39 -7.94 -12.38 0.93
CA ARG A 39 -9.26 -12.56 1.53
C ARG A 39 -9.60 -11.45 2.53
N GLY A 40 -8.61 -11.02 3.32
CA GLY A 40 -8.77 -9.94 4.27
C GLY A 40 -9.17 -8.64 3.56
N THR A 41 -8.47 -8.30 2.47
CA THR A 41 -8.72 -7.10 1.67
C THR A 41 -10.10 -7.17 1.01
N GLU A 42 -10.43 -8.31 0.40
CA GLU A 42 -11.74 -8.57 -0.21
C GLU A 42 -12.91 -8.39 0.80
N LYS A 43 -12.69 -8.82 2.05
CA LYS A 43 -13.68 -8.78 3.12
C LYS A 43 -13.63 -7.52 3.99
N GLY A 44 -12.74 -6.57 3.70
CA GLY A 44 -12.57 -5.34 4.49
C GLY A 44 -12.15 -5.60 5.94
N TRP A 45 -11.25 -6.56 6.18
CA TRP A 45 -10.68 -6.78 7.50
C TRP A 45 -9.73 -5.65 7.89
N SER A 46 -9.66 -5.32 9.18
CA SER A 46 -8.60 -4.46 9.69
C SER A 46 -7.24 -5.16 9.62
N TYR A 47 -6.17 -4.37 9.60
CA TYR A 47 -4.80 -4.88 9.63
C TYR A 47 -4.55 -5.75 10.86
N ASP A 48 -5.06 -5.36 12.03
CA ASP A 48 -4.93 -6.17 13.25
C ASP A 48 -5.59 -7.53 13.12
N LYS A 49 -6.75 -7.61 12.45
CA LYS A 49 -7.43 -8.88 12.22
C LYS A 49 -6.62 -9.76 11.28
N MET A 50 -6.13 -9.21 10.16
CA MET A 50 -5.25 -9.95 9.26
C MET A 50 -3.98 -10.42 9.97
N ALA A 51 -3.37 -9.56 10.79
CA ALA A 51 -2.19 -9.88 11.57
C ALA A 51 -2.45 -11.04 12.54
N ARG A 52 -3.58 -11.01 13.26
CA ARG A 52 -4.01 -12.11 14.15
C ARG A 52 -4.21 -13.43 13.41
N GLU A 53 -4.79 -13.39 12.20
CA GLU A 53 -4.98 -14.59 11.37
C GLU A 53 -3.66 -15.18 10.85
N ILE A 54 -2.66 -14.33 10.60
CA ILE A 54 -1.31 -14.76 10.26
C ILE A 54 -0.64 -15.37 11.51
N SER A 55 -0.61 -14.65 12.62
CA SER A 55 0.12 -15.07 13.82
C SER A 55 -0.50 -16.29 14.50
N SER A 56 -1.81 -16.50 14.39
CA SER A 56 -2.48 -17.71 14.91
C SER A 56 -2.08 -18.99 14.17
N ARG A 57 -1.56 -18.86 12.95
CA ARG A 57 -1.11 -19.98 12.11
C ARG A 57 0.41 -20.13 12.10
N PHE A 58 1.13 -19.05 12.37
CA PHE A 58 2.57 -18.95 12.30
C PHE A 58 3.06 -18.15 13.51
N GLU A 59 3.32 -18.83 14.63
CA GLU A 59 3.70 -18.19 15.89
C GLU A 59 4.97 -17.33 15.75
N GLU A 60 5.88 -17.70 14.85
CA GLU A 60 7.09 -16.94 14.53
C GLU A 60 6.80 -15.57 13.88
N PHE A 61 5.57 -15.35 13.42
CA PHE A 61 5.11 -14.04 12.95
C PHE A 61 4.54 -13.16 14.06
N ALA A 62 4.28 -13.72 15.25
CA ALA A 62 3.84 -12.96 16.43
C ALA A 62 4.99 -12.14 17.07
N VAL A 63 6.24 -12.40 16.69
CA VAL A 63 7.45 -11.80 17.28
C VAL A 63 8.07 -10.76 16.32
N GLY A 64 8.65 -9.67 16.87
CA GLY A 64 9.06 -8.44 16.14
C GLY A 64 8.06 -7.30 16.41
N LYS A 65 8.16 -6.03 16.00
CA LYS A 65 9.06 -5.25 15.12
C LYS A 65 9.16 -3.82 15.74
N PRO A 66 10.34 -3.22 15.93
CA PRO A 66 10.51 -2.05 16.80
C PRO A 66 10.07 -0.69 16.19
N GLN A 67 9.28 -0.66 15.11
CA GLN A 67 8.63 0.59 14.71
C GLN A 67 7.50 0.88 15.70
N GLN A 68 7.39 2.10 16.22
CA GLN A 68 6.41 2.47 17.27
C GLN A 68 4.94 2.19 16.89
N HIS A 69 4.62 1.95 15.62
CA HIS A 69 3.28 1.66 15.11
C HIS A 69 3.07 0.22 14.57
N ILE A 70 4.03 -0.71 14.77
CA ILE A 70 3.97 -2.08 14.25
C ILE A 70 4.20 -3.08 15.37
N ASP A 71 3.17 -3.84 15.73
CA ASP A 71 3.22 -4.71 16.91
C ASP A 71 3.89 -6.07 16.68
N SER A 72 3.99 -6.51 15.41
CA SER A 72 4.50 -7.84 15.07
C SER A 72 4.97 -7.93 13.63
N ARG A 73 5.68 -9.01 13.29
CA ARG A 73 5.99 -9.30 11.88
C ARG A 73 4.72 -9.54 11.07
N ALA A 74 3.71 -10.19 11.65
CA ALA A 74 2.38 -10.34 11.05
C ALA A 74 1.75 -8.97 10.76
N HIS A 75 1.83 -8.04 11.71
CA HIS A 75 1.28 -6.70 11.55
C HIS A 75 1.99 -5.94 10.42
N LEU A 76 3.33 -6.04 10.30
CA LEU A 76 4.02 -5.38 9.18
C LEU A 76 3.56 -5.94 7.82
N VAL A 77 3.40 -7.26 7.71
CA VAL A 77 2.93 -7.89 6.46
C VAL A 77 1.53 -7.39 6.13
N ALA A 78 0.60 -7.43 7.09
CA ALA A 78 -0.76 -6.96 6.89
C ALA A 78 -0.81 -5.50 6.40
N VAL A 79 -0.07 -4.59 7.06
CA VAL A 79 -0.02 -3.17 6.69
C VAL A 79 0.63 -2.98 5.32
N THR A 80 1.80 -3.58 5.08
CA THR A 80 2.59 -3.31 3.88
C THR A 80 1.91 -3.84 2.62
N GLU A 81 1.44 -5.09 2.65
CA GLU A 81 0.81 -5.73 1.49
C GLU A 81 -0.50 -5.03 1.14
N THR A 82 -1.30 -4.68 2.15
CA THR A 82 -2.58 -3.99 1.92
C THR A 82 -2.35 -2.57 1.42
N ALA A 83 -1.37 -1.84 1.96
CA ALA A 83 -1.00 -0.51 1.45
C ALA A 83 -0.53 -0.58 -0.01
N GLU A 84 0.38 -1.49 -0.37
CA GLU A 84 0.81 -1.67 -1.78
C GLU A 84 -0.39 -1.94 -2.70
N ALA A 85 -1.36 -2.75 -2.25
CA ALA A 85 -2.53 -3.10 -3.01
C ALA A 85 -3.47 -1.92 -3.28
N TYR A 86 -3.80 -1.13 -2.26
CA TYR A 86 -4.65 0.04 -2.44
C TYR A 86 -3.97 1.11 -3.28
N GLU A 87 -2.67 1.36 -3.05
CA GLU A 87 -1.90 2.33 -3.82
C GLU A 87 -1.81 1.95 -5.30
N GLU A 88 -1.55 0.67 -5.62
CA GLU A 88 -1.56 0.21 -7.01
C GLU A 88 -2.97 0.24 -7.61
N GLY A 89 -3.99 -0.19 -6.86
CA GLY A 89 -5.37 -0.15 -7.32
C GLY A 89 -5.82 1.27 -7.69
N ASN A 90 -5.44 2.27 -6.87
CA ASN A 90 -5.71 3.69 -7.13
C ASN A 90 -4.92 4.20 -8.34
N ARG A 91 -3.64 3.82 -8.46
CA ARG A 91 -2.80 4.15 -9.62
C ARG A 91 -3.38 3.62 -10.92
N ILE A 92 -3.83 2.36 -10.96
CA ILE A 92 -4.45 1.76 -12.14
C ILE A 92 -5.72 2.53 -12.52
N ALA A 93 -6.58 2.86 -11.55
CA ALA A 93 -7.79 3.63 -11.81
C ALA A 93 -7.47 5.01 -12.43
N ALA A 94 -6.51 5.73 -11.88
CA ALA A 94 -6.09 7.03 -12.40
C ALA A 94 -5.41 6.92 -13.79
N LYS A 95 -4.65 5.84 -14.05
CA LYS A 95 -4.11 5.55 -15.39
C LYS A 95 -5.18 5.27 -16.42
N GLN A 96 -6.24 4.56 -16.05
CA GLN A 96 -7.38 4.30 -16.94
C GLN A 96 -8.09 5.61 -17.34
N ILE A 97 -8.21 6.56 -16.41
CA ILE A 97 -8.72 7.90 -16.71
C ILE A 97 -7.79 8.63 -17.69
N GLN A 98 -6.47 8.55 -17.49
CA GLN A 98 -5.50 9.16 -18.42
C GLN A 98 -5.56 8.58 -19.83
N GLN A 99 -5.78 7.27 -19.95
CA GLN A 99 -5.96 6.60 -21.25
C GLN A 99 -7.20 7.08 -22.00
N GLN A 100 -8.17 7.69 -21.32
CA GLN A 100 -9.35 8.32 -21.94
C GLN A 100 -9.12 9.79 -22.33
N GLY A 101 -7.87 10.29 -22.25
CA GLY A 101 -7.50 11.63 -22.68
C GLY A 101 -7.56 12.71 -21.59
N ILE A 102 -7.80 12.32 -20.33
CA ILE A 102 -7.79 13.25 -19.20
C ILE A 102 -6.40 13.24 -18.55
N THR A 103 -5.60 14.29 -18.73
CA THR A 103 -4.27 14.37 -18.10
C THR A 103 -4.38 14.31 -16.58
N MET A 104 -3.71 13.33 -15.96
CA MET A 104 -3.73 13.11 -14.51
C MET A 104 -2.38 13.45 -13.87
N GLU A 105 -2.43 13.97 -12.65
CA GLU A 105 -1.28 14.19 -11.78
C GLU A 105 -1.42 13.37 -10.50
N LYS A 106 -0.30 13.16 -9.83
CA LYS A 106 -0.23 12.49 -8.52
C LYS A 106 0.61 13.29 -7.54
N PHE A 107 0.34 13.10 -6.25
CA PHE A 107 1.03 13.78 -5.15
C PHE A 107 1.28 12.80 -4.01
N TRP A 108 2.50 12.82 -3.46
CA TRP A 108 2.84 11.99 -2.30
C TRP A 108 2.39 12.68 -1.01
N LEU A 109 1.43 12.08 -0.30
CA LEU A 109 0.92 12.61 0.95
C LEU A 109 1.56 11.86 2.13
N THR A 110 2.34 12.57 2.94
CA THR A 110 2.83 12.04 4.22
C THR A 110 1.81 12.25 5.34
N VAL A 111 1.98 11.52 6.44
CA VAL A 111 1.20 11.72 7.67
C VAL A 111 1.65 12.93 8.48
N LYS A 112 2.68 13.66 8.03
CA LYS A 112 3.21 14.90 8.62
C LYS A 112 3.53 14.82 10.11
N ASP A 113 4.01 13.67 10.57
CA ASP A 113 4.52 13.50 11.92
C ASP A 113 6.04 13.34 11.94
N ASN A 114 6.63 13.37 13.15
CA ASN A 114 8.07 13.27 13.35
C ASN A 114 8.67 11.88 13.03
N ARG A 115 7.88 10.95 12.50
CA ARG A 115 8.33 9.59 12.10
C ARG A 115 8.32 9.43 10.58
N VAL A 116 7.94 10.46 9.83
CA VAL A 116 8.14 10.47 8.38
C VAL A 116 9.65 10.50 8.12
N SER A 117 10.11 9.71 7.15
CA SER A 117 11.52 9.71 6.77
C SER A 117 11.81 10.85 5.79
N ASP A 118 13.03 11.38 5.80
CA ASP A 118 13.48 12.41 4.85
C ASP A 118 13.10 12.08 3.40
N GLY A 119 13.39 10.87 2.90
CA GLY A 119 13.02 10.49 1.52
C GLY A 119 11.52 10.36 1.23
N CYS A 120 10.66 10.39 2.25
CA CYS A 120 9.20 10.50 2.08
C CYS A 120 8.76 11.97 2.08
N ASP A 121 9.42 12.83 2.86
CA ASP A 121 9.21 14.28 2.81
C ASP A 121 9.71 14.85 1.47
N GLU A 122 10.88 14.42 0.98
CA GLU A 122 11.37 14.75 -0.36
C GLU A 122 10.37 14.37 -1.47
N ASN A 123 9.69 13.22 -1.34
CA ASN A 123 8.64 12.84 -2.29
C ASN A 123 7.43 13.78 -2.23
N MET A 124 7.08 14.27 -1.05
CA MET A 124 5.97 15.21 -0.86
C MET A 124 6.33 16.62 -1.36
N ASP A 125 7.58 17.05 -1.15
CA ASP A 125 8.10 18.33 -1.60
C ASP A 125 8.20 18.44 -3.13
N ALA A 126 8.23 17.31 -3.84
CA ALA A 126 8.13 17.28 -5.30
C ALA A 126 6.82 17.86 -5.84
N GLY A 127 5.79 18.00 -5.00
CA GLY A 127 4.51 18.54 -5.42
C GLY A 127 3.70 17.59 -6.29
N TRP A 128 2.82 18.17 -7.10
CA TRP A 128 2.03 17.41 -8.08
C TRP A 128 2.91 17.11 -9.30
N ILE A 129 3.12 15.83 -9.58
CA ILE A 129 3.92 15.35 -10.72
C ILE A 129 3.03 14.54 -11.67
N GLY A 130 3.52 14.29 -12.89
CA GLY A 130 2.79 13.45 -13.85
C GLY A 130 2.56 12.03 -13.30
N ILE A 131 1.43 11.39 -13.62
CA ILE A 131 1.11 10.06 -13.05
C ILE A 131 2.17 8.97 -13.38
N ASP A 132 2.83 9.09 -14.53
CA ASP A 132 3.89 8.18 -15.00
C ASP A 132 5.29 8.56 -14.49
N GLU A 133 5.46 9.77 -13.97
CA GLU A 133 6.73 10.26 -13.44
C GLU A 133 7.07 9.57 -12.12
N ALA A 134 8.34 9.21 -11.91
CA ALA A 134 8.76 8.68 -10.62
C ALA A 134 8.92 9.83 -9.61
N PHE A 135 8.54 9.61 -8.35
CA PHE A 135 8.92 10.52 -7.28
C PHE A 135 10.46 10.53 -7.10
N PRO A 136 11.05 11.55 -6.44
CA PRO A 136 12.50 11.65 -6.21
C PRO A 136 13.16 10.36 -5.69
N SER A 137 12.48 9.61 -4.83
CA SER A 137 12.93 8.30 -4.34
C SER A 137 12.96 7.17 -5.39
N GLY A 138 12.60 7.44 -6.64
CA GLY A 138 12.44 6.46 -7.73
C GLY A 138 11.14 5.65 -7.69
N HIS A 139 10.30 5.84 -6.67
CA HIS A 139 9.06 5.09 -6.50
C HIS A 139 7.93 5.73 -7.30
N GLN A 140 6.95 4.93 -7.73
CA GLN A 140 5.76 5.43 -8.42
C GLN A 140 4.63 5.83 -7.47
N ARG A 141 4.70 5.38 -6.21
CA ARG A 141 3.70 5.47 -5.13
C ARG A 141 4.33 4.92 -3.83
N PRO A 142 3.77 5.21 -2.64
CA PRO A 142 4.07 4.45 -1.45
C PRO A 142 3.59 2.99 -1.56
N PRO A 143 3.93 2.16 -0.56
CA PRO A 143 4.99 2.36 0.45
C PRO A 143 6.40 2.44 -0.18
N ARG A 144 7.25 3.35 0.33
CA ARG A 144 8.69 3.41 -0.01
C ARG A 144 9.50 2.31 0.67
N PHE A 145 9.05 1.90 1.84
CA PHE A 145 9.64 0.86 2.67
C PHE A 145 8.55 0.15 3.47
N PRO A 146 8.81 -1.08 3.95
CA PRO A 146 7.85 -1.84 4.76
C PRO A 146 7.33 -1.03 5.96
N GLY A 147 6.02 -0.89 6.08
CA GLY A 147 5.35 -0.12 7.15
C GLY A 147 5.28 1.39 6.94
N CYS A 148 5.64 1.89 5.75
CA CYS A 148 5.36 3.28 5.38
C CYS A 148 3.85 3.57 5.48
N ARG A 149 3.51 4.76 5.98
CA ARG A 149 2.12 5.22 6.24
C ARG A 149 1.65 6.30 5.26
N CYS A 150 2.45 6.60 4.24
CA CYS A 150 2.11 7.62 3.24
C CYS A 150 1.08 7.08 2.24
N ASP A 151 0.40 8.00 1.55
CA ASP A 151 -0.65 7.73 0.56
C ASP A 151 -0.33 8.50 -0.75
N THR A 152 -0.94 8.13 -1.86
CA THR A 152 -0.92 8.91 -3.11
C THR A 152 -2.27 9.54 -3.40
N LEU A 153 -2.28 10.86 -3.52
CA LEU A 153 -3.43 11.58 -4.07
C LEU A 153 -3.33 11.61 -5.60
N TYR A 154 -4.47 11.50 -6.28
CA TYR A 154 -4.58 11.64 -7.73
C TYR A 154 -5.60 12.72 -8.07
N ARG A 155 -5.33 13.49 -9.14
CA ARG A 155 -6.27 14.49 -9.66
C ARG A 155 -6.15 14.64 -11.17
N ARG A 156 -7.16 15.24 -11.80
CA ARG A 156 -6.99 15.84 -13.14
C ARG A 156 -6.03 17.02 -13.02
N LYS A 157 -5.08 17.15 -13.94
CA LYS A 157 -4.28 18.35 -14.07
C LYS A 157 -5.20 19.57 -14.28
N PRO A 158 -5.14 20.61 -13.44
CA PRO A 158 -5.89 21.84 -13.67
C PRO A 158 -5.58 22.41 -15.05
N GLN A 159 -6.59 22.94 -15.75
CA GLN A 159 -6.35 23.66 -16.99
C GLN A 159 -5.77 25.04 -16.68
N GLU A 160 -4.95 25.59 -17.58
CA GLU A 160 -4.45 26.96 -17.41
C GLU A 160 -5.66 27.93 -17.31
N GLY A 161 -5.82 28.57 -16.15
CA GLY A 161 -6.91 29.52 -15.88
C GLY A 161 -8.08 29.00 -15.02
N GLU A 162 -8.03 27.75 -14.53
CA GLU A 162 -8.84 27.26 -13.38
C GLU A 162 -8.15 27.60 -12.03
#